data_AF-A0A2H9MRY9-F1
#
_entry.id   AF-A0A2H9MRY9-F1
#
_cell.length_a   1.000
_cell.length_b   1.000
_cell.length_c   1.000
_cell.angle_alpha   90.00
_cell.angle_beta   90.00
_cell.angle_gamma   90.00
#
_symmetry.space_group_name_H-M   'P 1'
#
loop_
_entity.id
_entity.type
_entity.pdbx_description
1 polymer ?
#
loop_
_entity_poly.entity_id
_entity_poly.type
_entity_poly.pdbx_seq_one_letter_code
_entity_poly.pdbx_strand_id
1 'polypeptide(L)' 'MNEQEQLMDNLLNIDLEIIDTVRDLQQQNWDSGSLKQQIGDLLKVRDDMVEKLMSSNGHEDSCGCGHEHHD' A
#
# COMPACT_ATOMS: atom_id res chain seq x y z
N MET A 1 -3.91 14.64 13.58
CA MET A 1 -3.48 13.60 12.63
C MET A 1 -3.82 12.27 13.29
N ASN A 2 -4.83 11.59 12.77
CA ASN A 2 -5.30 10.30 13.28
C ASN A 2 -4.28 9.19 12.91
N GLU A 3 -4.26 8.10 13.66
CA GLU A 3 -3.43 6.92 13.37
C GLU A 3 -3.71 6.35 11.97
N GLN A 4 -4.97 6.35 11.54
CA GLN A 4 -5.34 5.99 10.17
C GLN A 4 -4.75 6.92 9.12
N GLU A 5 -4.76 8.24 9.34
CA GLU A 5 -4.17 9.22 8.42
C GLU A 5 -2.65 9.00 8.30
N GLN A 6 -1.99 8.76 9.42
CA GLN A 6 -0.55 8.44 9.43
C GLN A 6 -0.24 7.13 8.70
N LEU A 7 -1.08 6.09 8.86
CA LEU A 7 -0.93 4.84 8.13
C LEU A 7 -1.14 5.03 6.61
N MET A 8 -2.11 5.84 6.20
CA MET A 8 -2.31 6.19 4.79
C MET A 8 -1.14 6.98 4.21
N ASP A 9 -0.61 7.96 4.95
CA ASP A 9 0.56 8.74 4.53
C ASP A 9 1.80 7.85 4.38
N ASN A 10 2.03 6.93 5.34
CA ASN A 10 3.13 5.98 5.27
C ASN A 10 2.99 5.00 4.11
N LEU A 11 1.77 4.53 3.83
CA LEU A 11 1.48 3.66 2.69
C LEU A 11 1.78 4.37 1.37
N LEU A 12 1.33 5.63 1.23
CA LEU A 12 1.61 6.44 0.05
C LEU A 12 3.12 6.64 -0.14
N ASN A 13 3.88 6.88 0.93
CA ASN A 13 5.33 7.04 0.85
C ASN A 13 6.01 5.76 0.32
N ILE A 14 5.60 4.59 0.80
CA ILE A 14 6.13 3.31 0.31
C ILE A 14 5.74 3.06 -1.14
N ASP A 15 4.50 3.35 -1.52
CA ASP A 15 4.05 3.20 -2.91
C ASP A 15 4.90 4.08 -3.86
N LEU A 16 5.21 5.32 -3.45
CA LEU A 16 6.07 6.21 -4.22
C LEU A 16 7.52 5.69 -4.28
N GLU A 17 8.06 5.16 -3.18
CA GLU A 17 9.41 4.57 -3.15
C GLU A 17 9.52 3.32 -4.05
N ILE A 18 8.48 2.48 -4.07
CA ILE A 18 8.39 1.34 -5.00
C ILE A 18 8.43 1.83 -6.45
N ILE A 19 7.62 2.85 -6.78
CA ILE A 19 7.56 3.43 -8.12
C ILE A 19 8.95 3.94 -8.55
N ASP A 20 9.65 4.66 -7.67
CA ASP A 20 10.98 5.19 -7.99
C ASP A 20 12.01 4.07 -8.13
N THR A 21 11.97 3.05 -7.27
CA THR A 21 12.87 1.88 -7.39
C THR A 21 12.62 1.09 -8.69
N VAL A 22 11.36 0.96 -9.12
CA VAL A 22 10.99 0.34 -10.40
C VAL A 22 11.48 1.18 -11.58
N ARG A 23 11.38 2.51 -11.50
CA ARG A 23 11.91 3.42 -12.55
C ARG A 23 13.43 3.30 -12.66
N ASP A 24 14.14 3.20 -11.54
CA ASP A 24 15.59 2.98 -11.53
C ASP A 24 15.95 1.62 -12.13
N LEU A 25 15.18 0.57 -11.81
CA LEU A 25 15.37 -0.75 -12.39
C LEU A 25 15.13 -0.74 -13.91
N GLN A 26 14.12 0.00 -14.37
CA GLN A 26 13.83 0.19 -15.78
C GLN A 26 15.01 0.90 -16.49
N GLN A 27 15.57 1.96 -15.89
CA GLN A 27 16.75 2.64 -16.44
C GLN A 27 17.97 1.73 -16.55
N GLN A 28 18.07 0.73 -15.68
CA GLN A 28 19.10 -0.33 -15.71
C GLN A 28 18.68 -1.56 -16.53
N ASN A 29 17.72 -1.41 -17.44
CA ASN A 29 17.24 -2.46 -18.35
C ASN A 29 16.79 -3.75 -17.62
N TRP A 30 16.25 -3.61 -16.41
CA TRP A 30 15.81 -4.73 -15.58
C TRP A 30 16.92 -5.71 -15.15
N ASP A 31 18.19 -5.34 -15.24
CA ASP A 31 19.30 -6.26 -14.98
C ASP A 31 19.79 -6.25 -13.52
N SER A 32 19.37 -5.26 -12.73
CA SER A 32 19.80 -5.12 -11.34
C SER A 32 19.08 -6.07 -10.39
N GLY A 33 19.80 -7.09 -9.91
CA GLY A 33 19.29 -8.01 -8.89
C GLY A 33 19.02 -7.34 -7.54
N SER A 34 19.80 -6.32 -7.17
CA SER A 34 19.60 -5.58 -5.91
C SER A 34 18.31 -4.76 -5.93
N LEU A 35 18.01 -4.08 -7.04
CA LEU A 35 16.76 -3.32 -7.18
C LEU A 35 15.54 -4.23 -7.20
N LYS A 36 15.63 -5.40 -7.85
CA LYS A 36 14.57 -6.43 -7.78
C LYS A 36 14.32 -6.89 -6.35
N GLN A 37 15.38 -7.12 -5.59
CA GLN A 37 15.28 -7.50 -4.17
C GLN A 37 14.64 -6.38 -3.35
N GLN A 38 15.08 -5.14 -3.54
CA GLN A 38 14.54 -3.96 -2.85
C GLN A 38 13.04 -3.77 -3.13
N ILE A 39 12.59 -3.90 -4.39
CA ILE A 39 11.17 -3.87 -4.74
C ILE A 39 10.41 -4.96 -3.98
N GLY A 40 10.92 -6.18 -3.93
CA GLY A 40 10.29 -7.28 -3.22
C GLY A 40 10.19 -7.04 -1.70
N ASP A 41 11.19 -6.42 -1.10
CA ASP A 41 11.19 -6.09 0.33
C ASP A 41 10.24 -4.92 0.63
N LEU A 42 10.18 -3.89 -0.22
CA LEU A 42 9.21 -2.80 -0.11
C LEU A 42 7.77 -3.29 -0.25
N LEU A 43 7.51 -4.21 -1.18
CA LEU A 43 6.18 -4.82 -1.36
C LEU A 43 5.72 -5.56 -0.10
N LYS A 44 6.60 -6.27 0.61
CA LYS A 44 6.24 -6.91 1.90
C LYS A 44 5.84 -5.89 2.94
N VAL A 45 6.60 -4.78 3.06
CA VAL A 45 6.28 -3.72 4.03
C VAL A 45 4.94 -3.08 3.68
N ARG A 46 4.68 -2.85 2.39
CA ARG A 46 3.39 -2.36 1.89
C ARG A 46 2.24 -3.28 2.29
N ASP A 47 2.40 -4.58 2.08
CA ASP A 47 1.38 -5.59 2.40
C ASP A 47 1.09 -5.61 3.91
N ASP A 48 2.12 -5.60 4.75
CA ASP A 48 1.99 -5.51 6.22
C ASP A 48 1.24 -4.24 6.66
N MET A 49 1.45 -3.10 5.98
CA MET A 49 0.74 -1.85 6.28
C MET A 49 -0.73 -1.89 5.83
N VAL A 50 -1.01 -2.49 4.68
CA VAL A 50 -2.39 -2.69 4.21
C VAL A 50 -3.15 -3.60 5.18
N GLU A 51 -2.55 -4.69 5.65
CA GLU A 51 -3.18 -5.56 6.65
C GLU A 51 -3.53 -4.82 7.95
N LYS A 52 -2.61 -3.97 8.44
CA LYS A 52 -2.87 -3.12 9.60
C LYS A 52 -4.00 -2.14 9.35
N LEU A 53 -4.01 -1.47 8.21
CA LEU A 53 -5.05 -0.51 7.84
C LEU A 53 -6.42 -1.19 7.71
N MET A 54 -6.47 -2.37 7.11
CA MET A 54 -7.70 -3.19 7.00
C MET A 54 -8.19 -3.68 8.37
N SER A 55 -7.26 -4.08 9.27
CA SER A 55 -7.60 -4.48 10.63
C SER A 55 -8.14 -3.32 11.47
N SER A 56 -7.57 -2.12 11.30
CA SER A 56 -8.06 -0.90 11.95
C SER A 56 -9.42 -0.44 11.40
N ASN A 57 -9.71 -0.71 10.13
CA ASN A 57 -11.01 -0.43 9.52
C ASN A 57 -12.08 -1.47 9.88
N GLY A 58 -11.68 -2.66 10.37
CA GLY A 58 -12.59 -3.73 10.78
C GLY A 58 -13.32 -3.51 12.11
N HIS A 59 -13.09 -2.38 12.81
CA HIS A 59 -13.89 -1.99 13.98
C HIS A 59 -15.07 -1.07 13.65
N GLU A 60 -15.31 -0.79 12.37
CA GLU A 60 -16.53 -0.13 11.91
C GLU A 60 -17.37 -1.14 11.10
N ASP A 61 -18.23 -1.89 11.80
CA ASP A 61 -19.40 -2.62 11.25
C ASP A 61 -20.42 -1.64 10.62
N SER A 62 -19.98 -0.81 9.69
CA SER A 62 -20.84 0.09 8.93
C SER A 62 -20.15 0.53 7.63
N CYS A 63 -19.90 -0.42 6.72
CA CYS A 63 -20.04 -0.09 5.30
C CYS A 63 -21.53 0.27 5.10
N GLY A 64 -21.87 1.54 5.33
CA GLY A 64 -23.15 2.17 4.99
C GLY A 64 -23.30 2.31 3.47
N CYS A 65 -22.99 1.23 2.77
CA CYS A 65 -22.99 1.10 1.34
C CYS A 65 -24.43 0.72 0.96
N GLY A 66 -25.31 1.73 1.03
CA GLY A 66 -26.74 1.58 0.77
C GLY A 66 -27.00 0.98 -0.60
N HIS A 67 -27.57 -0.23 -0.60
CA HIS A 67 -28.23 -0.77 -1.78
C HIS A 67 -29.27 -1.83 -1.41
N GLU A 68 -30.45 -1.39 -0.99
CA GLU A 68 -31.73 -1.99 -1.41
C GLU A 68 -32.73 -0.85 -1.64
N HIS A 69 -32.84 -0.43 -2.91
CA HIS A 69 -33.99 0.31 -3.43
C HIS A 69 -34.99 -0.73 -4.00
N HIS A 70 -36.28 -0.51 -3.72
CA HIS A 70 -37.51 -1.28 -4.08
C HIS A 70 -37.94 -2.41 -3.15
N ASP A 71 -39.05 -2.18 -2.42
CA ASP A 71 -40.40 -2.56 -2.87
C ASP A 71 -41.43 -1.49 -2.47
#